data_AF-A0A0F9UN32-F1
#
_entry.id   AF-A0A0F9UN32-F1
#
_cell.length_a   1.000
_cell.length_b   1.000
_cell.length_c   1.000
_cell.angle_alpha   90.00
_cell.angle_beta   90.00
_cell.angle_gamma   90.00
#
_symmetry.space_group_name_H-M   'P 1'
#
loop_
_entity.id
_entity.type
_entity.pdbx_description
1 polymer ?
#
loop_
_entity_poly.entity_id
_entity_poly.type
_entity_poly.pdbx_seq_one_letter_code
_entity_poly.pdbx_strand_id
1 'polypeptide(L)'
;MNPTKQTWALQKLKHYHDVMNIPMPKQVFFSEKEYAEYCRGQNDPEYADEVEAGAYLGSNWQKGRAIFINMDRPHYMDMLEHTIVHETVHTKHKHLKHGGRFDRYVKAYIRGKEPNYSKMLGVWDWLVGN
;
A
#
# COMPACT_ATOMS: atom_id res chain seq x y z
N MET A 1 16.61 -18.02 -14.20
CA MET A 1 15.16 -18.22 -13.93
C MET A 1 14.54 -16.86 -13.74
N ASN A 2 13.43 -16.56 -14.42
CA ASN A 2 12.69 -15.33 -14.18
C ASN A 2 12.02 -15.43 -12.79
N PRO A 3 12.05 -14.37 -11.97
CA PRO A 3 11.37 -14.37 -10.68
C PRO A 3 9.87 -14.57 -10.89
N THR A 4 9.22 -15.30 -9.98
CA THR A 4 7.75 -15.38 -9.95
C THR A 4 7.15 -13.99 -9.68
N LYS A 5 5.88 -13.79 -10.05
CA LYS A 5 5.16 -12.53 -9.75
C LYS A 5 5.24 -12.20 -8.24
N GLN A 6 5.12 -13.21 -7.37
CA GLN A 6 5.27 -13.07 -5.92
C GLN A 6 6.67 -12.64 -5.49
N THR A 7 7.72 -13.29 -6.00
CA THR A 7 9.10 -12.89 -5.70
C THR A 7 9.36 -11.45 -6.14
N TRP A 8 8.86 -11.06 -7.32
CA TRP A 8 8.95 -9.68 -7.79
C TRP A 8 8.21 -8.70 -6.86
N ALA A 9 7.00 -9.03 -6.43
CA ALA A 9 6.21 -8.18 -5.54
C ALA A 9 6.89 -7.99 -4.18
N LEU A 10 7.45 -9.06 -3.61
CA LEU A 10 8.23 -8.98 -2.36
C LEU A 10 9.48 -8.12 -2.51
N GLN A 11 10.21 -8.26 -3.62
CA GLN A 11 11.39 -7.44 -3.89
C GLN A 11 11.03 -5.95 -4.01
N LYS A 12 9.94 -5.63 -4.69
CA LYS A 12 9.44 -4.25 -4.82
C LYS A 12 8.95 -3.70 -3.49
N LEU A 13 8.19 -4.48 -2.72
CA LEU A 13 7.76 -4.10 -1.38
C LEU A 13 8.97 -3.79 -0.50
N LYS A 14 9.97 -4.67 -0.47
CA LYS A 14 11.21 -4.43 0.27
C LYS A 14 11.91 -3.14 -0.20
N HIS A 15 12.08 -2.98 -1.51
CA HIS A 15 12.71 -1.79 -2.07
C HIS A 15 12.01 -0.50 -1.60
N TYR A 16 10.68 -0.43 -1.65
CA TYR A 16 9.95 0.76 -1.23
C TYR A 16 9.97 0.98 0.28
N HIS A 17 9.96 -0.09 1.08
CA HIS A 17 10.14 0.02 2.52
C HIS A 17 11.54 0.56 2.88
N ASP A 18 12.59 0.11 2.19
CA ASP A 18 13.95 0.63 2.33
C ASP A 18 14.02 2.12 1.93
N VAL A 19 13.48 2.48 0.75
CA VAL A 19 13.45 3.86 0.24
C VAL A 19 12.68 4.80 1.18
N MET A 20 11.56 4.35 1.74
CA MET A 20 10.75 5.13 2.67
C MET A 20 11.29 5.08 4.11
N ASN A 21 12.35 4.32 4.37
CA ASN A 21 12.92 4.08 5.69
C ASN A 21 11.85 3.69 6.72
N ILE A 22 11.11 2.62 6.42
CA ILE A 22 10.10 2.01 7.29
C ILE A 22 10.32 0.50 7.38
N PRO A 23 10.01 -0.13 8.51
CA PRO A 23 10.18 -1.58 8.65
C PRO A 23 9.23 -2.31 7.71
N MET A 24 9.67 -3.48 7.22
CA MET A 24 8.79 -4.41 6.51
C MET A 24 7.58 -4.80 7.37
N PRO A 25 6.41 -5.07 6.75
CA PRO A 25 5.27 -5.60 7.49
C PRO A 25 5.62 -6.97 8.08
N LYS A 26 4.97 -7.34 9.18
CA LYS A 26 5.18 -8.65 9.81
C LYS A 26 4.64 -9.79 8.95
N GLN A 27 3.60 -9.52 8.17
CA GLN A 27 2.92 -10.49 7.31
C GLN A 27 2.58 -9.83 5.97
N VAL A 28 2.72 -10.61 4.90
CA VAL A 28 2.34 -10.21 3.55
C VAL A 28 1.46 -11.31 2.97
N PHE A 29 0.29 -10.94 2.47
CA PHE A 29 -0.67 -11.85 1.86
C PHE A 29 -0.76 -11.61 0.36
N PHE A 30 -0.87 -12.70 -0.41
CA PHE A 30 -0.93 -12.66 -1.87
C PHE A 30 -2.25 -13.17 -2.46
N SER A 31 -3.11 -13.72 -1.61
CA SER A 31 -4.43 -14.24 -2.00
C SER A 31 -5.52 -13.60 -1.13
N GLU A 32 -6.69 -13.35 -1.74
CA GLU A 32 -7.88 -12.86 -1.02
C GLU A 32 -8.28 -13.84 0.09
N LYS A 33 -8.21 -15.14 -0.20
CA LYS A 33 -8.56 -16.21 0.74
C LYS A 33 -7.75 -16.15 2.03
N GLU A 34 -6.41 -16.21 1.94
CA GLU A 34 -5.54 -16.19 3.13
C GLU A 34 -5.69 -14.88 3.90
N TYR A 35 -5.90 -13.77 3.19
CA TYR A 35 -6.08 -12.48 3.82
C TYR A 35 -7.43 -12.35 4.53
N ALA A 36 -8.52 -12.83 3.93
CA ALA A 36 -9.84 -12.86 4.56
C ALA A 36 -9.85 -13.76 5.81
N GLU A 37 -9.22 -14.93 5.74
CA GLU A 37 -9.02 -15.81 6.90
C GLU A 37 -8.27 -15.09 8.03
N TYR A 38 -7.20 -14.34 7.69
CA TYR A 38 -6.49 -13.50 8.65
C TYR A 38 -7.40 -12.44 9.29
N CYS A 39 -8.17 -11.71 8.49
CA CYS A 39 -9.10 -10.67 8.96
C CYS A 39 -10.17 -11.23 9.91
N ARG A 40 -10.76 -12.40 9.59
CA ARG A 40 -11.68 -13.11 10.51
C ARG A 40 -11.01 -13.46 11.82
N GLY A 41 -9.77 -13.96 11.77
CA GLY A 41 -8.96 -14.23 12.96
C GLY A 41 -8.60 -12.99 13.78
N GLN A 42 -8.74 -11.78 13.22
CA GLN A 42 -8.57 -10.51 13.93
C GLN A 42 -9.91 -9.94 14.47
N ASN A 43 -11.00 -10.71 14.43
CA ASN A 43 -12.36 -10.27 14.78
C ASN A 43 -12.89 -9.12 13.91
N ASP A 44 -12.52 -9.08 12.62
CA ASP A 44 -13.10 -8.15 11.64
C ASP A 44 -13.75 -8.92 10.47
N PRO A 45 -14.93 -9.52 10.68
CA PRO A 45 -15.60 -10.34 9.68
C PRO A 45 -16.18 -9.51 8.52
N GLU A 46 -16.64 -8.28 8.76
CA GLU A 46 -17.15 -7.40 7.70
C GLU A 46 -16.05 -7.07 6.70
N TYR A 47 -14.84 -6.75 7.20
CA TYR A 47 -13.69 -6.51 6.33
C TYR A 47 -13.25 -7.77 5.57
N ALA A 48 -13.36 -8.95 6.18
CA ALA A 48 -13.08 -10.21 5.50
C ALA A 48 -14.06 -10.46 4.34
N ASP A 49 -15.34 -10.17 4.52
CA ASP A 49 -16.36 -10.35 3.49
C ASP A 49 -16.14 -9.40 2.30
N GLU A 50 -15.72 -8.15 2.56
CA GLU A 50 -15.31 -7.21 1.51
C GLU A 50 -14.06 -7.69 0.74
N VAL A 51 -13.09 -8.31 1.44
CA VAL A 51 -11.91 -8.93 0.82
C VAL A 51 -12.31 -10.09 -0.08
N GLU A 52 -13.26 -10.94 0.31
CA GLU A 52 -13.72 -12.08 -0.49
C GLU A 52 -14.60 -11.67 -1.67
N ALA A 53 -15.37 -10.59 -1.55
CA ALA A 53 -15.98 -9.92 -2.71
C ALA A 53 -14.91 -9.28 -3.63
N GLY A 54 -13.67 -9.23 -3.14
CA GLY A 54 -12.52 -8.54 -3.67
C GLY A 54 -12.82 -7.09 -4.00
N ALA A 55 -13.19 -6.35 -2.96
CA ALA A 55 -13.18 -4.90 -3.02
C ALA A 55 -11.75 -4.33 -3.24
N TYR A 56 -10.70 -5.15 -3.04
CA TYR A 56 -9.32 -4.67 -2.85
C TYR A 56 -8.31 -5.24 -3.85
N LEU A 57 -7.57 -4.35 -4.51
CA LEU A 57 -6.34 -4.68 -5.24
C LEU A 57 -5.13 -4.84 -4.30
N GLY A 58 -5.18 -4.16 -3.16
CA GLY A 58 -4.24 -4.26 -2.06
C GLY A 58 -4.87 -3.67 -0.81
N SER A 59 -4.28 -3.94 0.34
CA SER A 59 -4.70 -3.35 1.60
C SER A 59 -3.56 -3.22 2.59
N ASN A 60 -3.64 -2.18 3.41
CA ASN A 60 -2.77 -1.94 4.55
C ASN A 60 -3.54 -2.13 5.86
N TRP A 61 -3.27 -3.24 6.53
CA TRP A 61 -3.89 -3.54 7.82
C TRP A 61 -3.09 -2.96 8.99
N GLN A 62 -3.81 -2.32 9.93
CA GLN A 62 -3.28 -1.81 11.19
C GLN A 62 -1.97 -1.03 11.03
N LYS A 63 -1.95 -0.06 10.11
CA LYS A 63 -0.84 0.89 9.92
C LYS A 63 0.49 0.20 9.54
N GLY A 64 0.41 -0.80 8.67
CA GLY A 64 1.53 -1.52 8.07
C GLY A 64 1.93 -2.78 8.81
N ARG A 65 1.07 -3.31 9.70
CA ARG A 65 1.35 -4.57 10.41
C ARG A 65 1.25 -5.76 9.46
N ALA A 66 0.23 -5.76 8.62
CA ALA A 66 0.06 -6.70 7.53
C ALA A 66 -0.29 -5.94 6.25
N ILE A 67 0.19 -6.43 5.12
CA ILE A 67 -0.12 -5.88 3.80
C ILE A 67 -0.66 -7.01 2.92
N PHE A 68 -1.77 -6.74 2.26
CA PHE A 68 -2.32 -7.59 1.22
C PHE A 68 -1.99 -7.01 -0.16
N ILE A 69 -1.54 -7.86 -1.07
CA ILE A 69 -1.29 -7.52 -2.47
C ILE A 69 -2.01 -8.58 -3.30
N ASN A 70 -3.09 -8.18 -3.98
CA ASN A 70 -3.83 -9.09 -4.83
C ASN A 70 -3.01 -9.46 -6.06
N MET A 71 -2.69 -10.74 -6.23
CA MET A 71 -1.85 -11.18 -7.35
C MET A 71 -2.64 -11.54 -8.60
N ASP A 72 -3.94 -11.77 -8.47
CA ASP A 72 -4.78 -12.29 -9.55
C ASP A 72 -5.47 -11.16 -10.33
N ARG A 73 -5.74 -10.03 -9.67
CA ARG A 73 -6.45 -8.90 -10.28
C ARG A 73 -5.59 -7.94 -11.11
N PRO A 74 -4.39 -7.51 -10.68
CA PRO A 74 -3.58 -6.64 -11.50
C PRO A 74 -3.12 -7.37 -12.76
N HIS A 75 -3.69 -6.98 -13.91
CA HIS A 75 -3.38 -7.54 -15.22
C HIS A 75 -1.99 -7.13 -15.72
N TYR A 76 -1.42 -6.06 -15.15
CA TYR A 76 -0.15 -5.48 -15.57
C TYR A 76 0.78 -5.23 -14.37
N MET A 77 2.09 -5.32 -14.61
CA MET A 77 3.12 -5.20 -13.58
C MET A 77 3.24 -3.77 -13.02
N ASP A 78 2.94 -2.76 -13.84
CA ASP A 78 2.90 -1.35 -13.43
C ASP A 78 1.78 -1.06 -12.44
N MET A 79 0.60 -1.66 -12.65
CA MET A 79 -0.52 -1.60 -11.73
C MET A 79 -0.18 -2.29 -10.41
N LEU A 80 0.50 -3.43 -10.47
CA LEU A 80 0.97 -4.12 -9.26
C LEU A 80 2.01 -3.29 -8.50
N GLU A 81 2.96 -2.66 -9.19
CA GLU A 81 3.92 -1.73 -8.59
C GLU A 81 3.21 -0.56 -7.91
N HIS A 82 2.23 0.03 -8.60
CA HIS A 82 1.43 1.12 -8.07
C HIS A 82 0.70 0.72 -6.80
N THR A 83 0.05 -0.46 -6.78
CA THR A 83 -0.61 -0.99 -5.57
C THR A 83 0.39 -1.16 -4.43
N ILE A 84 1.57 -1.72 -4.69
CA ILE A 84 2.62 -1.88 -3.66
C ILE A 84 3.00 -0.52 -3.08
N VAL A 85 3.30 0.47 -3.93
CA VAL A 85 3.67 1.81 -3.48
C VAL A 85 2.52 2.46 -2.70
N HIS A 86 1.28 2.31 -3.16
CA HIS A 86 0.08 2.81 -2.50
C HIS A 86 0.00 2.32 -1.05
N GLU A 87 0.09 1.01 -0.83
CA GLU A 87 0.03 0.44 0.52
C GLU A 87 1.26 0.80 1.38
N THR A 88 2.43 0.93 0.78
CA THR A 88 3.64 1.39 1.50
C THR A 88 3.51 2.86 1.93
N VAL A 89 2.93 3.74 1.09
CA VAL A 89 2.64 5.13 1.44
C VAL A 89 1.70 5.22 2.64
N HIS A 90 0.65 4.37 2.74
CA HIS A 90 -0.21 4.31 3.93
C HIS A 90 0.55 3.94 5.21
N THR A 91 1.59 3.09 5.11
CA THR A 91 2.46 2.75 6.25
C THR A 91 3.26 3.95 6.72
N LYS A 92 3.91 4.66 5.78
CA LYS A 92 4.77 5.81 6.08
C LYS A 92 3.95 7.03 6.52
N HIS A 93 2.84 7.30 5.85
CA HIS A 93 2.05 8.52 5.96
C HIS A 93 0.66 8.24 6.51
N LYS A 94 0.61 7.74 7.74
CA LYS A 94 -0.62 7.30 8.43
C LYS A 94 -1.73 8.36 8.56
N HIS A 95 -1.41 9.63 8.34
CA HIS A 95 -2.34 10.77 8.39
C HIS A 95 -2.85 11.19 7.01
N LEU A 96 -2.24 10.71 5.91
CA LEU A 96 -2.67 11.05 4.56
C LEU A 96 -3.85 10.17 4.16
N LYS A 97 -5.02 10.80 4.02
CA LYS A 97 -6.17 10.19 3.36
C LYS A 97 -5.97 10.18 1.85
N HIS A 98 -6.68 9.28 1.15
CA HIS A 98 -6.76 9.29 -0.30
C HIS A 98 -7.18 10.66 -0.84
N GLY A 99 -6.53 11.08 -1.93
CA GLY A 99 -6.75 12.38 -2.57
C GLY A 99 -5.48 12.90 -3.26
N GLY A 100 -5.57 14.09 -3.84
CA GLY A 100 -4.50 14.61 -4.71
C GLY A 100 -3.14 14.79 -4.03
N ARG A 101 -3.07 14.91 -2.69
CA ARG A 101 -1.79 14.88 -1.96
C ARG A 101 -1.22 13.47 -1.91
N PHE A 102 -2.03 12.50 -1.48
CA PHE A 102 -1.62 11.10 -1.43
C PHE A 102 -1.13 10.61 -2.81
N ASP A 103 -1.85 10.93 -3.88
CA ASP A 103 -1.47 10.52 -5.25
C ASP A 103 -0.12 11.11 -5.68
N ARG A 104 0.19 12.33 -5.24
CA ARG A 104 1.49 12.95 -5.51
C ARG A 104 2.63 12.21 -4.82
N TYR A 105 2.40 11.65 -3.63
CA TYR A 105 3.40 10.84 -2.92
C TYR A 105 3.65 9.53 -3.64
N VAL A 106 2.57 8.81 -3.99
CA VAL A 106 2.67 7.56 -4.76
C VAL A 106 3.45 7.79 -6.06
N LYS A 107 3.08 8.82 -6.83
CA LYS A 107 3.78 9.16 -8.09
C LYS A 107 5.23 9.59 -7.87
N ALA A 108 5.55 10.29 -6.78
CA ALA A 108 6.92 10.68 -6.48
C ALA A 108 7.80 9.46 -6.21
N TYR A 109 7.33 8.53 -5.37
CA TYR A 109 8.06 7.31 -5.06
C TYR A 109 8.23 6.38 -6.26
N ILE A 110 7.21 6.21 -7.11
CA ILE A 110 7.33 5.46 -8.38
C ILE A 110 8.43 6.06 -9.27
N ARG A 111 8.58 7.40 -9.27
CA ARG A 111 9.61 8.11 -10.04
C ARG A 111 10.99 8.13 -9.37
N GLY A 112 11.17 7.46 -8.22
CA GLY A 112 12.40 7.47 -7.45
C GLY A 112 12.72 8.84 -6.85
N LYS A 113 11.71 9.67 -6.59
CA LYS A 113 11.86 11.01 -6.00
C LYS A 113 11.27 11.03 -4.60
N GLU A 114 11.98 11.66 -3.67
CA GLU A 114 11.41 11.94 -2.36
C GLU A 114 10.29 12.99 -2.49
N PRO A 115 9.10 12.77 -1.90
CA PRO A 115 8.02 13.75 -1.90
C PRO A 115 8.47 15.04 -1.22
N ASN A 116 8.33 16.19 -1.90
CA ASN A 116 8.67 17.48 -1.31
C ASN A 116 7.46 18.03 -0.52
N TYR A 117 7.46 17.82 0.80
CA TYR A 117 6.40 18.20 1.72
C TYR A 117 6.04 19.69 1.66
N SER A 118 7.04 20.58 1.64
CA SER A 118 6.82 22.04 1.69
C SER A 118 6.22 22.60 0.40
N LYS A 119 6.54 22.00 -0.75
CA LYS A 119 5.90 22.33 -2.03
C LYS A 119 4.52 21.68 -2.21
N MET A 120 4.17 20.73 -1.34
CA MET A 120 2.90 19.98 -1.44
C MET A 120 1.80 20.51 -0.53
N LEU A 121 2.15 21.32 0.48
CA LEU A 121 1.22 22.19 1.20
C LEU A 121 0.80 23.34 0.27
N GLY A 122 -0.45 23.34 -0.17
CA GLY A 122 -1.02 24.53 -0.80
C GLY A 122 -1.22 25.61 0.26
N VAL A 123 -1.28 26.88 -0.14
CA VAL A 123 -1.62 28.01 0.76
C VAL A 123 -2.86 27.72 1.61
N TRP A 124 -3.82 26.98 1.05
CA TRP A 124 -5.01 26.50 1.75
C TRP A 124 -4.70 25.59 2.94
N ASP A 125 -3.75 24.65 2.83
CA ASP A 125 -3.41 23.70 3.89
C ASP A 125 -2.74 24.36 5.11
N TRP A 126 -2.12 25.53 4.92
CA TRP A 126 -1.58 26.34 6.00
C TRP A 126 -2.68 27.15 6.72
N LEU A 127 -3.72 27.54 5.99
CA LEU A 127 -4.80 28.38 6.51
C LEU A 127 -5.85 27.62 7.33
N VAL A 128 -6.09 26.33 7.06
CA VAL A 128 -7.15 25.57 7.75
C VAL A 128 -6.71 24.82 9.01
N GLY A 129 -5.41 24.75 9.31
CA GLY A 129 -4.88 24.11 10.52
C GLY A 129 -5.05 22.59 10.54
N ASN A 130 -4.00 21.87 10.95
CA ASN A 130 -4.10 20.45 11.31
C ASN A 130 -4.84 20.29 12.65
#